data_AF-A0AAU6XXY5-F1
#
_entry.id   AF-A0AAU6XXY5-F1
#
_cell.length_a   1.000
_cell.length_b   1.000
_cell.length_c   1.000
_cell.angle_alpha   90.00
_cell.angle_beta   90.00
_cell.angle_gamma   90.00
#
_symmetry.space_group_name_H-M   'P 1'
#
loop_
_entity.id
_entity.type
_entity.pdbx_description
1 polymer ?
#
loop_
_entity_poly.entity_id
_entity_poly.type
_entity_poly.pdbx_seq_one_letter_code
_entity_poly.pdbx_strand_id
1 'polypeptide(L)'
;MVDSTIRLAEGIHPNKEAKKDFMSLVGIDHQKKELLTTLELLLDQSKLTDWEKKYHHKGLPIMSLLKTSNPLIILSGEVGCGKTALAQCVATPLAELLGTQVKVFETPSNIRGGGLVGEISNRITEVFESVKAKLKDNESGLLIIDEADDIATSRAQNQAHHEDRAGLNVLIKQIDAIQKSKKKLAVIMITNRMTVLDPAVRRRTSLHLVFDRPNEDTLEEVFNWIFTGIDLNITQLDDLIKYCSGLSIPYSFSDLIQRVAKQTLYRSVELKQPFSVHLYTEILKSTEPTPLLGEHKIN
;
A
#
# COMPACT_ATOMS: atom_id res chain seq x y z
N MET A 1 -14.48 -30.86 -13.59
CA MET A 1 -14.03 -29.51 -14.02
C MET A 1 -14.12 -28.64 -12.80
N VAL A 2 -12.98 -28.28 -12.19
CA VAL A 2 -12.98 -27.30 -11.10
C VAL A 2 -13.21 -25.95 -11.74
N ASP A 3 -14.30 -25.28 -11.37
CA ASP A 3 -14.59 -23.91 -11.74
C ASP A 3 -13.42 -23.01 -11.30
N SER A 4 -12.52 -22.73 -12.25
CA SER A 4 -11.25 -22.05 -12.01
C SER A 4 -11.37 -20.53 -12.14
N THR A 5 -12.59 -19.98 -12.00
CA THR A 5 -12.83 -18.54 -12.08
C THR A 5 -12.14 -17.85 -10.91
N ILE A 6 -11.24 -16.91 -11.19
CA ILE A 6 -10.56 -16.15 -10.13
C ILE A 6 -11.56 -15.37 -9.30
N ARG A 7 -11.53 -15.60 -7.99
CA ARG A 7 -12.31 -14.82 -7.03
C ARG A 7 -11.47 -13.66 -6.51
N LEU A 8 -11.95 -12.45 -6.76
CA LEU A 8 -11.40 -11.22 -6.19
C LEU A 8 -12.06 -10.98 -4.84
N ALA A 9 -11.30 -10.51 -3.85
CA ALA A 9 -11.91 -9.91 -2.68
C ALA A 9 -12.44 -8.52 -3.09
N GLU A 10 -13.66 -8.20 -2.66
CA GLU A 10 -14.38 -7.00 -3.10
C GLU A 10 -14.81 -6.16 -1.89
N GLY A 11 -14.60 -4.85 -1.99
CA GLY A 11 -15.04 -3.87 -1.01
C GLY A 11 -15.77 -2.70 -1.67
N ILE A 12 -16.77 -2.13 -1.00
CA ILE A 12 -17.49 -0.93 -1.46
C ILE A 12 -17.32 0.16 -0.41
N HIS A 13 -16.92 1.35 -0.87
CA HIS A 13 -16.65 2.50 -0.02
C HIS A 13 -17.55 3.70 -0.42
N PRO A 14 -17.96 4.56 0.53
CA PRO A 14 -17.47 4.68 1.91
C PRO A 14 -17.84 3.52 2.85
N ASN A 15 -16.88 3.08 3.66
CA ASN A 15 -17.05 2.08 4.72
C ASN A 15 -16.53 2.63 6.06
N LYS A 16 -17.34 2.52 7.13
CA LYS A 16 -17.03 3.09 8.46
C LYS A 16 -15.83 2.43 9.14
N GLU A 17 -15.69 1.12 9.01
CA GLU A 17 -14.57 0.37 9.57
C GLU A 17 -13.27 0.75 8.85
N ALA A 18 -13.28 0.75 7.52
CA ALA A 18 -12.14 1.21 6.73
C ALA A 18 -11.76 2.68 7.03
N LYS A 19 -12.74 3.54 7.34
CA LYS A 19 -12.45 4.92 7.78
C LYS A 19 -11.69 4.95 9.10
N LYS A 20 -12.11 4.13 10.07
CA LYS A 20 -11.43 4.00 11.36
C LYS A 20 -10.01 3.45 11.16
N ASP A 21 -9.86 2.44 10.32
CA ASP A 21 -8.55 1.85 10.02
C ASP A 21 -7.61 2.89 9.40
N PHE A 22 -8.08 3.66 8.41
CA PHE A 22 -7.31 4.75 7.81
C PHE A 22 -6.86 5.80 8.83
N MET A 23 -7.74 6.18 9.77
CA MET A 23 -7.40 7.12 10.85
C MET A 23 -6.42 6.53 11.86
N SER A 24 -6.38 5.20 12.03
CA SER A 24 -5.50 4.52 12.97
C SER A 24 -4.06 4.34 12.45
N LEU A 25 -3.81 4.55 11.16
CA LEU A 25 -2.46 4.48 10.60
C LEU A 25 -1.65 5.71 11.00
N VAL A 26 -0.75 5.60 11.96
CA VAL A 26 0.05 6.74 12.46
C VAL A 26 1.45 6.74 11.85
N GLY A 27 2.05 7.93 11.69
CA GLY A 27 3.42 8.08 11.20
C GLY A 27 3.58 7.92 9.68
N ILE A 28 2.47 7.90 8.94
CA ILE A 28 2.47 7.80 7.46
C ILE A 28 1.57 8.85 6.80
N ASP A 29 1.37 10.00 7.46
CA ASP A 29 0.44 11.03 6.99
C ASP A 29 0.88 11.67 5.66
N HIS A 30 2.18 11.77 5.41
CA HIS A 30 2.70 12.15 4.10
C HIS A 30 2.24 11.17 3.01
N GLN A 31 2.44 9.86 3.22
CA GLN A 31 2.05 8.82 2.28
C GLN A 31 0.53 8.81 2.06
N LYS A 32 -0.28 8.98 3.11
CA LYS A 32 -1.75 9.12 3.00
C LYS A 32 -2.14 10.27 2.07
N LYS A 33 -1.55 11.45 2.31
CA LYS A 33 -1.87 12.68 1.56
C LYS A 33 -1.47 12.56 0.09
N GLU A 34 -0.26 12.10 -0.18
CA GLU A 34 0.25 11.92 -1.55
C GLU A 34 -0.56 10.87 -2.32
N LEU A 35 -0.92 9.76 -1.66
CA LEU A 35 -1.75 8.72 -2.25
C LEU A 35 -3.15 9.24 -2.60
N LEU A 36 -3.82 9.91 -1.65
CA LEU A 36 -5.16 10.46 -1.87
C LEU A 36 -5.18 11.49 -2.98
N THR A 37 -4.26 12.46 -2.92
CA THR A 37 -4.15 13.53 -3.93
C THR A 37 -3.92 12.94 -5.32
N THR A 38 -3.02 11.97 -5.44
CA THR A 38 -2.73 11.34 -6.73
C THR A 38 -3.92 10.52 -7.24
N LEU A 39 -4.54 9.70 -6.40
CA LEU A 39 -5.70 8.89 -6.79
C LEU A 39 -6.88 9.77 -7.21
N GLU A 40 -7.14 10.85 -6.49
CA GLU A 40 -8.17 11.83 -6.84
C GLU A 40 -7.93 12.41 -8.23
N LEU A 41 -6.71 12.88 -8.51
CA LEU A 41 -6.37 13.47 -9.81
C LEU A 41 -6.38 12.44 -10.96
N LEU A 42 -6.02 11.18 -10.69
CA LEU A 42 -6.07 10.10 -11.68
C LEU A 42 -7.50 9.69 -12.04
N LEU A 43 -8.42 9.68 -11.06
CA LEU A 43 -9.79 9.21 -11.23
C LEU A 43 -10.79 10.32 -11.59
N ASP A 44 -10.48 11.57 -11.26
CA ASP A 44 -11.28 12.75 -11.59
C ASP A 44 -10.44 13.91 -12.14
N GLN A 45 -10.33 13.95 -13.47
CA GLN A 45 -9.62 14.99 -14.20
C GLN A 45 -10.41 16.31 -14.31
N SER A 46 -11.68 16.36 -13.88
CA SER A 46 -12.47 17.59 -13.95
C SER A 46 -11.88 18.68 -13.06
N LYS A 47 -11.47 18.32 -11.83
CA LYS A 47 -10.81 19.22 -10.87
C LYS A 47 -9.54 19.84 -11.43
N LEU A 48 -8.72 19.03 -12.11
CA LEU A 48 -7.49 19.49 -12.75
C LEU A 48 -7.79 20.51 -13.88
N THR A 49 -8.82 20.23 -14.68
CA THR A 49 -9.26 21.11 -15.77
C THR A 49 -9.83 22.44 -15.25
N ASP A 50 -10.60 22.40 -14.17
CA ASP A 50 -11.16 23.61 -13.56
C ASP A 50 -10.07 24.46 -12.88
N TRP A 51 -9.09 23.80 -12.25
CA TRP A 51 -7.91 24.47 -11.70
C TRP A 51 -7.08 25.15 -12.80
N GLU A 52 -6.82 24.47 -13.93
CA GLU A 52 -6.11 25.06 -15.07
C GLU A 52 -6.85 26.30 -15.58
N LYS A 53 -8.16 26.21 -15.79
CA LYS A 53 -8.96 27.36 -16.25
C LYS A 53 -8.93 28.52 -15.28
N LYS A 54 -8.85 28.25 -13.97
CA LYS A 54 -8.84 29.28 -12.92
C LYS A 54 -7.51 30.02 -12.84
N TYR A 55 -6.38 29.31 -12.93
CA TYR A 55 -5.04 29.90 -12.68
C TYR A 55 -4.19 30.08 -13.93
N HIS A 56 -4.48 29.33 -15.00
CA HIS A 56 -3.69 29.27 -16.22
C HIS A 56 -4.56 29.43 -17.47
N HIS A 57 -5.18 30.61 -17.65
CA HIS A 57 -6.11 30.89 -18.75
C HIS A 57 -5.55 30.66 -20.17
N LYS A 58 -4.22 30.65 -20.34
CA LYS A 58 -3.55 30.36 -21.62
C LYS A 58 -3.37 28.85 -21.89
N GLY A 59 -3.75 28.01 -20.94
CA GLY A 59 -3.50 26.58 -20.94
C GLY A 59 -2.07 26.21 -20.57
N LEU A 60 -1.89 24.96 -20.13
CA LEU A 60 -0.60 24.37 -19.80
C LEU A 60 -0.37 23.13 -20.68
N PRO A 61 0.65 23.12 -21.56
CA PRO A 61 0.92 21.95 -22.42
C PRO A 61 1.13 20.65 -21.63
N ILE A 62 1.68 20.74 -20.42
CA ILE A 62 1.90 19.59 -19.52
C ILE A 62 0.60 18.84 -19.16
N MET A 63 -0.56 19.51 -19.23
CA MET A 63 -1.87 18.92 -18.94
C MET A 63 -2.21 17.79 -19.91
N SER A 64 -1.70 17.86 -21.14
CA SER A 64 -1.85 16.77 -22.12
C SER A 64 -1.13 15.48 -21.68
N LEU A 65 -0.02 15.60 -20.94
CA LEU A 65 0.72 14.45 -20.43
C LEU A 65 -0.01 13.77 -19.29
N LEU A 66 -0.68 14.53 -18.42
CA LEU A 66 -1.46 13.99 -17.30
C LEU A 66 -2.64 13.12 -17.78
N LYS A 67 -3.24 13.46 -18.92
CA LYS A 67 -4.27 12.63 -19.57
C LYS A 67 -3.75 11.28 -20.05
N THR A 68 -2.45 11.17 -20.26
CA THR A 68 -1.74 9.96 -20.69
C THR A 68 -0.94 9.31 -19.57
N SER A 69 -1.12 9.73 -18.32
CA SER A 69 -0.50 9.09 -17.16
C SER A 69 -1.13 7.74 -16.89
N ASN A 70 -0.30 6.73 -16.63
CA ASN A 70 -0.78 5.39 -16.33
C ASN A 70 -1.35 5.39 -14.92
N PRO A 71 -2.58 4.90 -14.67
CA PRO A 71 -3.16 4.93 -13.34
C PRO A 71 -2.59 3.78 -12.50
N LEU A 72 -1.26 3.74 -12.38
CA LEU A 72 -0.48 2.76 -11.63
C LEU A 72 0.25 3.47 -10.50
N ILE A 73 0.07 2.98 -9.30
CA ILE A 73 0.75 3.40 -8.09
C ILE A 73 1.52 2.22 -7.52
N ILE A 74 2.74 2.45 -7.05
CA ILE A 74 3.54 1.44 -6.35
C ILE A 74 3.72 1.88 -4.90
N LEU A 75 3.37 1.01 -3.96
CA LEU A 75 3.73 1.12 -2.55
C LEU A 75 4.86 0.12 -2.28
N SER A 76 6.05 0.62 -1.92
CA SER A 76 7.20 -0.24 -1.64
C SER A 76 7.84 0.04 -0.30
N GLY A 77 8.59 -0.92 0.25
CA GLY A 77 9.45 -0.69 1.40
C GLY A 77 9.39 -1.82 2.41
N GLU A 78 9.77 -1.55 3.65
CA GLU A 78 9.97 -2.55 4.69
C GLU A 78 8.66 -3.24 5.14
N VAL A 79 8.79 -4.49 5.58
CA VAL A 79 7.66 -5.27 6.11
C VAL A 79 7.13 -4.59 7.36
N GLY A 80 5.81 -4.65 7.56
CA GLY A 80 5.18 -4.10 8.77
C GLY A 80 5.10 -2.58 8.81
N CYS A 81 5.29 -1.89 7.67
CA CYS A 81 5.23 -0.42 7.60
C CYS A 81 3.93 0.15 6.99
N GLY A 82 2.85 -0.63 6.97
CA GLY A 82 1.51 -0.12 6.65
C GLY A 82 1.11 -0.03 5.17
N LYS A 83 1.91 -0.61 4.24
CA LYS A 83 1.63 -0.59 2.79
C LYS A 83 0.25 -1.18 2.44
N THR A 84 0.02 -2.44 2.80
CA THR A 84 -1.24 -3.16 2.53
C THR A 84 -2.42 -2.51 3.26
N ALA A 85 -2.22 -2.16 4.53
CA ALA A 85 -3.24 -1.51 5.33
C ALA A 85 -3.71 -0.19 4.70
N LEU A 86 -2.76 0.66 4.25
CA LEU A 86 -3.11 1.92 3.57
C LEU A 86 -3.89 1.67 2.27
N ALA A 87 -3.43 0.73 1.43
CA ALA A 87 -4.08 0.42 0.16
C ALA A 87 -5.54 -0.04 0.34
N GLN A 88 -5.82 -0.83 1.39
CA GLN A 88 -7.15 -1.35 1.67
C GLN A 88 -8.10 -0.29 2.25
N CYS A 89 -7.60 0.68 3.00
CA CYS A 89 -8.45 1.67 3.69
C CYS A 89 -8.56 3.04 2.99
N VAL A 90 -7.64 3.37 2.06
CA VAL A 90 -7.62 4.68 1.36
C VAL A 90 -8.90 4.95 0.53
N ALA A 91 -9.60 3.89 0.14
CA ALA A 91 -10.81 3.99 -0.68
C ALA A 91 -11.95 4.77 -0.01
N THR A 92 -12.07 4.74 1.33
CA THR A 92 -13.12 5.52 2.02
C THR A 92 -12.89 7.03 1.93
N PRO A 93 -11.75 7.60 2.37
CA PRO A 93 -11.47 9.02 2.17
C PRO A 93 -11.49 9.43 0.69
N LEU A 94 -11.02 8.57 -0.22
CA LEU A 94 -11.08 8.83 -1.66
C LEU A 94 -12.52 8.95 -2.17
N ALA A 95 -13.42 8.04 -1.76
CA ALA A 95 -14.84 8.11 -2.10
C ALA A 95 -15.48 9.41 -1.60
N GLU A 96 -15.10 9.88 -0.40
CA GLU A 96 -15.55 11.16 0.15
C GLU A 96 -15.05 12.35 -0.68
N LEU A 97 -13.78 12.34 -1.13
CA LEU A 97 -13.21 13.38 -1.99
C LEU A 97 -13.82 13.42 -3.41
N LEU A 98 -14.11 12.25 -3.98
CA LEU A 98 -14.71 12.10 -5.30
C LEU A 98 -16.22 12.34 -5.30
N GLY A 99 -16.89 12.24 -4.14
CA GLY A 99 -18.34 12.32 -4.04
C GLY A 99 -19.07 11.14 -4.70
N THR A 100 -18.37 10.02 -4.92
CA THR A 100 -18.91 8.81 -5.57
C THR A 100 -18.46 7.55 -4.86
N GLN A 101 -19.08 6.41 -5.19
CA GLN A 101 -18.64 5.12 -4.65
C GLN A 101 -17.31 4.68 -5.27
N VAL A 102 -16.44 4.14 -4.42
CA VAL A 102 -15.19 3.49 -4.83
C VAL A 102 -15.31 2.00 -4.55
N LYS A 103 -15.10 1.17 -5.58
CA LYS A 103 -14.99 -0.28 -5.46
C LYS A 103 -13.53 -0.69 -5.35
N VAL A 104 -13.21 -1.48 -4.35
CA VAL A 104 -11.88 -2.08 -4.18
C VAL A 104 -11.94 -3.53 -4.62
N PHE A 105 -10.96 -3.94 -5.41
CA PHE A 105 -10.75 -5.31 -5.86
C PHE A 105 -9.34 -5.72 -5.45
N GLU A 106 -9.21 -6.79 -4.70
CA GLU A 106 -7.92 -7.33 -4.30
C GLU A 106 -7.69 -8.69 -4.96
N THR A 107 -6.52 -8.84 -5.57
CA THR A 107 -6.11 -10.09 -6.21
C THR A 107 -5.82 -11.16 -5.16
N PRO A 108 -6.10 -12.44 -5.43
CA PRO A 108 -5.68 -13.50 -4.54
C PRO A 108 -4.14 -13.60 -4.52
N SER A 109 -3.58 -14.03 -3.39
CA SER A 109 -2.12 -14.22 -3.24
C SER A 109 -1.54 -15.22 -4.25
N ASN A 110 -2.34 -16.17 -4.74
CA ASN A 110 -1.92 -17.15 -5.74
C ASN A 110 -2.18 -16.72 -7.19
N ILE A 111 -2.13 -15.42 -7.50
CA ILE A 111 -2.38 -14.90 -8.86
C ILE A 111 -1.49 -15.53 -9.94
N ARG A 112 -0.28 -15.99 -9.58
CA ARG A 112 0.63 -16.70 -10.48
C ARG A 112 0.08 -18.06 -10.95
N GLY A 113 -0.80 -18.69 -10.17
CA GLY A 113 -1.33 -20.01 -10.45
C GLY A 113 -0.39 -21.15 -10.03
N GLY A 114 -0.65 -22.35 -10.56
CA GLY A 114 0.11 -23.57 -10.26
C GLY A 114 1.36 -23.78 -11.13
N GLY A 115 1.74 -22.79 -11.96
CA GLY A 115 2.88 -22.89 -12.88
C GLY A 115 2.56 -23.63 -14.19
N LEU A 116 1.28 -23.64 -14.59
CA LEU A 116 0.90 -24.16 -15.91
C LEU A 116 1.17 -23.10 -17.00
N VAL A 117 1.56 -23.58 -18.19
CA VAL A 117 1.87 -22.73 -19.34
C VAL A 117 0.71 -21.78 -19.66
N GLY A 118 0.99 -20.47 -19.59
CA GLY A 118 0.03 -19.42 -19.92
C GLY A 118 -0.99 -19.12 -18.82
N GLU A 119 -0.97 -19.85 -17.70
CA GLU A 119 -1.91 -19.67 -16.60
C GLU A 119 -1.84 -18.25 -16.02
N ILE A 120 -0.65 -17.76 -15.67
CA ILE A 120 -0.46 -16.39 -15.18
C ILE A 120 -1.01 -15.33 -16.15
N SER A 121 -0.83 -15.52 -17.46
CA SER A 121 -1.31 -14.59 -18.49
C SER A 121 -2.84 -14.57 -18.57
N ASN A 122 -3.47 -15.75 -18.52
CA ASN A 122 -4.92 -15.88 -18.50
C ASN A 122 -5.50 -15.28 -17.22
N ARG A 123 -4.87 -15.56 -16.07
CA ARG A 123 -5.30 -15.09 -14.77
C ARG A 123 -5.26 -13.56 -14.68
N ILE A 124 -4.16 -12.94 -15.10
CA ILE A 124 -4.06 -11.47 -15.16
C ILE A 124 -5.14 -10.90 -16.07
N THR A 125 -5.38 -11.51 -17.24
CA THR A 125 -6.43 -11.04 -18.16
C THR A 125 -7.81 -11.11 -17.51
N GLU A 126 -8.14 -12.24 -16.90
CA GLU A 126 -9.43 -12.48 -16.23
C GLU A 126 -9.67 -11.52 -15.07
N VAL A 127 -8.64 -11.21 -14.27
CA VAL A 127 -8.70 -10.20 -13.20
C VAL A 127 -9.12 -8.84 -13.77
N PHE A 128 -8.39 -8.33 -14.78
CA PHE A 128 -8.65 -6.99 -15.31
C PHE A 128 -9.99 -6.91 -16.05
N GLU A 129 -10.40 -7.97 -16.75
CA GLU A 129 -11.72 -8.03 -17.39
C GLU A 129 -12.85 -8.07 -16.37
N SER A 130 -12.72 -8.88 -15.32
CA SER A 130 -13.68 -8.97 -14.21
C SER A 130 -13.86 -7.62 -13.50
N VAL A 131 -12.77 -6.93 -13.19
CA VAL A 131 -12.80 -5.58 -12.60
C VAL A 131 -13.52 -4.59 -13.52
N LYS A 132 -13.14 -4.55 -14.80
CA LYS A 132 -13.75 -3.62 -15.79
C LYS A 132 -15.25 -3.89 -15.99
N ALA A 133 -15.67 -5.16 -15.96
CA ALA A 133 -17.06 -5.56 -16.10
C ALA A 133 -17.91 -5.19 -14.87
N LYS A 134 -17.33 -5.29 -13.66
CA LYS A 134 -18.02 -4.98 -12.39
C LYS A 134 -18.08 -3.48 -12.07
N LEU A 135 -17.29 -2.66 -12.75
CA LEU A 135 -17.22 -1.22 -12.53
C LEU A 135 -18.22 -0.45 -13.41
N LYS A 136 -19.20 0.21 -12.79
CA LYS A 136 -20.18 1.05 -13.52
C LYS A 136 -19.57 2.40 -13.91
N ASP A 137 -20.21 3.10 -14.84
CA ASP A 137 -19.67 4.34 -15.41
C ASP A 137 -19.63 5.52 -14.41
N ASN A 138 -20.47 5.48 -13.37
CA ASN A 138 -20.49 6.47 -12.28
C ASN A 138 -19.66 6.08 -11.05
N GLU A 139 -19.01 4.92 -11.08
CA GLU A 139 -18.18 4.40 -9.97
C GLU A 139 -16.69 4.60 -10.30
N SER A 140 -15.85 4.60 -9.27
CA SER A 140 -14.39 4.48 -9.43
C SER A 140 -13.89 3.18 -8.83
N GLY A 141 -12.80 2.64 -9.36
CA GLY A 141 -12.25 1.34 -8.98
C GLY A 141 -10.80 1.45 -8.54
N LEU A 142 -10.43 0.70 -7.51
CA LEU A 142 -9.04 0.43 -7.13
C LEU A 142 -8.79 -1.07 -7.26
N LEU A 143 -7.81 -1.46 -8.07
CA LEU A 143 -7.30 -2.83 -8.14
C LEU A 143 -6.01 -2.91 -7.33
N ILE A 144 -6.04 -3.65 -6.23
CA ILE A 144 -4.89 -3.92 -5.37
C ILE A 144 -4.25 -5.23 -5.81
N ILE A 145 -2.96 -5.16 -6.09
CA ILE A 145 -2.10 -6.31 -6.36
C ILE A 145 -1.02 -6.33 -5.27
N ASP A 146 -1.21 -7.17 -4.26
CA ASP A 146 -0.18 -7.41 -3.24
C ASP A 146 0.87 -8.41 -3.74
N GLU A 147 2.05 -8.40 -3.12
CA GLU A 147 3.21 -9.23 -3.50
C GLU A 147 3.55 -9.10 -4.98
N ALA A 148 3.51 -7.87 -5.49
CA ALA A 148 3.67 -7.56 -6.91
C ALA A 148 4.99 -8.08 -7.51
N ASP A 149 6.02 -8.29 -6.70
CA ASP A 149 7.26 -8.96 -7.11
C ASP A 149 7.03 -10.37 -7.64
N ASP A 150 5.99 -11.09 -7.21
CA ASP A 150 5.70 -12.45 -7.70
C ASP A 150 5.26 -12.49 -9.17
N ILE A 151 4.69 -11.39 -9.68
CA ILE A 151 4.18 -11.31 -11.06
C ILE A 151 4.91 -10.29 -11.93
N ALA A 152 5.70 -9.40 -11.33
CA ALA A 152 6.33 -8.29 -12.02
C ALA A 152 7.87 -8.25 -11.89
N THR A 153 8.50 -9.39 -11.59
CA THR A 153 9.97 -9.52 -11.51
C THR A 153 10.67 -9.31 -12.87
N SER A 154 11.86 -8.70 -12.82
CA SER A 154 12.74 -8.39 -13.95
C SER A 154 13.12 -9.61 -14.80
N ARG A 155 13.07 -9.41 -16.13
CA ARG A 155 13.41 -10.41 -17.16
C ARG A 155 14.87 -10.87 -17.14
N ALA A 156 15.75 -10.10 -16.48
CA ALA A 156 17.20 -10.26 -16.49
C ALA A 156 17.72 -11.25 -15.44
N GLN A 157 16.88 -11.71 -14.52
CA GLN A 157 17.26 -12.82 -13.66
C GLN A 157 17.33 -14.10 -14.52
N ASN A 158 18.48 -14.77 -14.55
CA ASN A 158 18.79 -15.93 -15.39
C ASN A 158 17.86 -17.15 -15.21
N GLN A 159 16.89 -17.07 -14.30
CA GLN A 159 15.89 -18.11 -13.99
C GLN A 159 14.45 -17.70 -14.33
N ALA A 160 14.19 -16.51 -14.88
CA ALA A 160 12.84 -16.11 -15.25
C ALA A 160 12.31 -17.00 -16.40
N HIS A 161 11.31 -17.84 -16.09
CA HIS A 161 10.72 -18.74 -17.07
C HIS A 161 10.01 -17.93 -18.18
N HIS A 162 9.87 -18.51 -19.38
CA HIS A 162 9.19 -17.86 -20.50
C HIS A 162 7.77 -17.38 -20.09
N GLU A 163 7.13 -18.10 -19.18
CA GLU A 163 5.81 -17.80 -18.64
C GLU A 163 5.77 -16.50 -17.82
N ASP A 164 6.76 -16.26 -16.95
CA ASP A 164 6.83 -15.05 -16.14
C ASP A 164 6.95 -13.81 -17.04
N ARG A 165 7.74 -13.92 -18.12
CA ARG A 165 7.86 -12.86 -19.14
C ARG A 165 6.54 -12.62 -19.87
N ALA A 166 5.78 -13.67 -20.17
CA ALA A 166 4.48 -13.56 -20.82
C ALA A 166 3.46 -12.88 -19.89
N GLY A 167 3.38 -13.32 -18.63
CA GLY A 167 2.52 -12.72 -17.60
C GLY A 167 2.80 -11.23 -17.40
N LEU A 168 4.07 -10.86 -17.24
CA LEU A 168 4.50 -9.47 -17.13
C LEU A 168 4.09 -8.63 -18.35
N ASN A 169 4.28 -9.15 -19.57
CA ASN A 169 3.85 -8.45 -20.79
C ASN A 169 2.33 -8.25 -20.82
N VAL A 170 1.55 -9.21 -20.34
CA VAL A 170 0.10 -9.09 -20.22
C VAL A 170 -0.27 -8.04 -19.17
N LEU A 171 0.37 -8.05 -18.00
CA LEU A 171 0.15 -7.04 -16.95
C LEU A 171 0.37 -5.62 -17.50
N ILE A 172 1.51 -5.40 -18.16
CA ILE A 172 1.84 -4.11 -18.78
C ILE A 172 0.77 -3.69 -19.80
N LYS A 173 0.36 -4.61 -20.68
CA LYS A 173 -0.70 -4.34 -21.68
C LYS A 173 -2.03 -3.99 -21.02
N GLN A 174 -2.38 -4.68 -19.93
CA GLN A 174 -3.62 -4.42 -19.22
C GLN A 174 -3.62 -3.04 -18.53
N ILE A 175 -2.51 -2.63 -17.94
CA ILE A 175 -2.32 -1.29 -17.37
C ILE A 175 -2.45 -0.21 -18.46
N ASP A 176 -1.73 -0.37 -19.59
CA ASP A 176 -1.82 0.55 -20.74
C ASP A 176 -3.25 0.59 -21.32
N ALA A 177 -4.01 -0.51 -21.25
CA ALA A 177 -5.38 -0.58 -21.71
C ALA A 177 -6.38 0.15 -20.79
N ILE A 178 -6.06 0.37 -19.51
CA ILE A 178 -6.92 1.16 -18.61
C ILE A 178 -7.02 2.60 -19.12
N GLN A 179 -5.92 3.20 -19.54
CA GLN A 179 -5.90 4.58 -20.05
C GLN A 179 -6.79 4.77 -21.28
N LYS A 180 -6.83 3.75 -22.14
CA LYS A 180 -7.65 3.75 -23.37
C LYS A 180 -9.12 3.48 -23.05
N SER A 181 -9.40 2.88 -21.88
CA SER A 181 -10.74 2.70 -21.40
C SER A 181 -11.28 4.01 -20.82
N LYS A 182 -12.58 4.25 -20.92
CA LYS A 182 -13.24 5.37 -20.23
C LYS A 182 -13.52 5.06 -18.75
N LYS A 183 -13.00 3.94 -18.22
CA LYS A 183 -13.26 3.49 -16.86
C LYS A 183 -12.35 4.22 -15.88
N LYS A 184 -12.93 4.70 -14.78
CA LYS A 184 -12.21 5.32 -13.67
C LYS A 184 -11.59 4.23 -12.79
N LEU A 185 -10.50 3.62 -13.26
CA LEU A 185 -9.81 2.53 -12.56
C LEU A 185 -8.36 2.91 -12.31
N ALA A 186 -7.88 2.71 -11.09
CA ALA A 186 -6.47 2.78 -10.74
C ALA A 186 -5.97 1.44 -10.18
N VAL A 187 -4.69 1.18 -10.35
CA VAL A 187 -4.00 -0.03 -9.87
C VAL A 187 -2.99 0.38 -8.80
N ILE A 188 -3.04 -0.29 -7.66
CA ILE A 188 -2.07 -0.16 -6.57
C ILE A 188 -1.30 -1.48 -6.48
N MET A 189 -0.01 -1.45 -6.80
CA MET A 189 0.89 -2.59 -6.64
C MET A 189 1.69 -2.42 -5.35
N ILE A 190 1.70 -3.44 -4.50
CA ILE A 190 2.45 -3.45 -3.24
C ILE A 190 3.61 -4.42 -3.38
N THR A 191 4.81 -4.01 -2.98
CA THR A 191 5.97 -4.91 -2.96
C THR A 191 6.90 -4.58 -1.80
N ASN A 192 7.63 -5.58 -1.33
CA ASN A 192 8.74 -5.37 -0.41
C ASN A 192 10.07 -5.13 -1.17
N ARG A 193 10.13 -5.47 -2.47
CA ARG A 193 11.38 -5.55 -3.23
C ARG A 193 11.32 -4.69 -4.50
N MET A 194 11.37 -3.37 -4.34
CA MET A 194 11.31 -2.43 -5.48
C MET A 194 12.42 -2.69 -6.53
N THR A 195 13.57 -3.19 -6.11
CA THR A 195 14.72 -3.46 -6.99
C THR A 195 14.50 -4.64 -7.94
N VAL A 196 13.64 -5.60 -7.59
CA VAL A 196 13.37 -6.77 -8.45
C VAL A 196 12.30 -6.48 -9.49
N LEU A 197 11.50 -5.42 -9.30
CA LEU A 197 10.45 -5.06 -10.25
C LEU A 197 11.02 -4.66 -11.62
N ASP A 198 10.37 -5.14 -12.68
CA ASP A 198 10.78 -4.87 -14.05
C ASP A 198 10.76 -3.35 -14.34
N PRO A 199 11.82 -2.81 -14.99
CA PRO A 199 11.91 -1.39 -15.30
C PRO A 199 10.73 -0.85 -16.12
N ALA A 200 10.08 -1.68 -16.95
CA ALA A 200 8.94 -1.25 -17.75
C ALA A 200 7.67 -1.03 -16.91
N VAL A 201 7.53 -1.71 -15.77
CA VAL A 201 6.47 -1.45 -14.78
C VAL A 201 6.79 -0.17 -14.03
N ARG A 202 8.02 -0.06 -13.50
CA ARG A 202 8.48 1.14 -12.76
C ARG A 202 8.35 2.43 -13.57
N ARG A 203 8.65 2.39 -14.88
CA ARG A 203 8.51 3.55 -15.78
C ARG A 203 7.04 4.00 -15.97
N ARG A 204 6.08 3.10 -15.79
CA ARG A 204 4.64 3.39 -15.92
C ARG A 204 4.01 3.88 -14.62
N THR A 205 4.74 3.83 -13.52
CA THR A 205 4.24 4.26 -12.22
C THR A 205 4.05 5.77 -12.21
N SER A 206 2.82 6.22 -11.92
CA SER A 206 2.51 7.65 -11.72
C SER A 206 2.93 8.14 -10.34
N LEU A 207 2.88 7.26 -9.34
CA LEU A 207 3.34 7.56 -7.99
C LEU A 207 4.01 6.34 -7.38
N HIS A 208 5.22 6.54 -6.87
CA HIS A 208 5.95 5.56 -6.10
C HIS A 208 6.09 6.07 -4.67
N LEU A 209 5.42 5.40 -3.72
CA LEU A 209 5.53 5.71 -2.29
C LEU A 209 6.41 4.69 -1.60
N VAL A 210 7.38 5.20 -0.84
CA VAL A 210 8.29 4.40 -0.02
C VAL A 210 7.82 4.41 1.43
N PHE A 211 7.82 3.23 2.04
CA PHE A 211 7.43 2.96 3.42
C PHE A 211 8.63 2.39 4.15
N ASP A 212 9.34 3.28 4.81
CA ASP A 212 10.50 2.93 5.63
C ASP A 212 10.10 2.73 7.08
N ARG A 213 11.04 2.21 7.87
CA ARG A 213 10.87 2.13 9.32
C ARG A 213 10.85 3.55 9.91
N PRO A 214 10.10 3.77 11.00
CA PRO A 214 9.95 5.08 11.61
C PRO A 214 11.31 5.70 11.99
N ASN A 215 11.49 6.97 11.62
CA ASN A 215 12.59 7.81 12.12
C ASN A 215 12.21 8.43 13.48
N GLU A 216 13.07 9.27 14.06
CA GLU A 216 12.82 9.90 15.37
C GLU A 216 11.50 10.67 15.43
N ASP A 217 11.23 11.54 14.45
CA ASP A 217 9.97 12.29 14.38
C ASP A 217 8.74 11.36 14.30
N THR A 218 8.86 10.30 13.51
CA THR A 218 7.78 9.32 13.33
C THR A 218 7.58 8.47 14.59
N LEU A 219 8.67 8.14 15.30
CA LEU A 219 8.62 7.43 16.58
C LEU A 219 7.90 8.27 17.63
N GLU A 220 8.15 9.58 17.67
CA GLU A 220 7.42 10.51 18.53
C GLU A 220 5.91 10.43 18.28
N GLU A 221 5.47 10.54 17.03
CA GLU A 221 4.05 10.42 16.67
C GLU A 221 3.46 9.07 17.09
N VAL A 222 4.18 7.97 16.84
CA VAL A 222 3.73 6.61 17.17
C VAL A 222 3.62 6.42 18.68
N PHE A 223 4.59 6.87 19.48
CA PHE A 223 4.53 6.73 20.94
C PHE A 223 3.45 7.60 21.55
N ASN A 224 3.31 8.85 21.09
CA ASN A 224 2.20 9.71 21.52
C ASN A 224 0.84 9.05 21.23
N TRP A 225 0.70 8.38 20.09
CA TRP A 225 -0.51 7.62 19.78
C TRP A 225 -0.69 6.39 20.68
N ILE A 226 0.35 5.55 20.85
CA ILE A 226 0.28 4.33 21.69
C ILE A 226 -0.13 4.68 23.12
N PHE A 227 0.41 5.77 23.66
CA PHE A 227 0.15 6.22 25.02
C PHE A 227 -0.99 7.25 25.12
N THR A 228 -1.83 7.36 24.09
CA THR A 228 -3.03 8.22 24.18
C THR A 228 -3.89 7.79 25.37
N GLY A 229 -4.08 8.68 26.34
CA GLY A 229 -4.81 8.40 27.58
C GLY A 229 -3.95 7.88 28.74
N ILE A 230 -2.63 7.88 28.59
CA ILE A 230 -1.64 7.56 29.62
C ILE A 230 -0.70 8.75 29.76
N ASP A 231 -0.33 9.11 30.99
CA ASP A 231 0.65 10.17 31.23
C ASP A 231 2.04 9.73 30.74
N LEU A 232 2.44 10.24 29.58
CA LEU A 232 3.78 10.11 29.02
C LEU A 232 4.51 11.44 29.19
N ASN A 233 5.56 11.46 30.01
CA ASN A 233 6.38 12.66 30.15
C ASN A 233 7.48 12.73 29.07
N ILE A 234 8.01 13.94 28.85
CA ILE A 234 9.01 14.22 27.81
C ILE A 234 10.25 13.33 27.99
N THR A 235 10.74 13.14 29.22
CA THR A 235 11.91 12.30 29.47
C THR A 235 11.68 10.83 29.09
N GLN A 236 10.49 10.29 29.38
CA GLN A 236 10.13 8.92 29.00
C GLN A 236 10.02 8.77 27.48
N LEU A 237 9.45 9.76 26.81
CA LEU A 237 9.35 9.79 25.36
C LEU A 237 10.75 9.83 24.72
N ASP A 238 11.62 10.73 25.18
CA ASP A 238 13.00 10.86 24.72
C ASP A 238 13.78 9.56 24.93
N ASP A 239 13.61 8.89 26.07
CA ASP A 239 14.27 7.62 26.37
C ASP A 239 13.82 6.49 25.44
N LEU A 240 12.53 6.42 25.10
CA LEU A 240 11.98 5.46 24.14
C LEU A 240 12.53 5.70 22.73
N ILE A 241 12.49 6.94 22.27
CA ILE A 241 13.01 7.32 20.94
C ILE A 241 14.50 7.00 20.86
N LYS A 242 15.28 7.45 21.85
CA LYS A 242 16.72 7.20 21.92
C LYS A 242 17.06 5.72 21.95
N TYR A 243 16.29 4.91 22.67
CA TYR A 243 16.47 3.46 22.66
C TYR A 243 16.25 2.88 21.26
N CYS A 244 15.13 3.22 20.62
CA CYS A 244 14.78 2.70 19.29
C CYS A 244 15.76 3.17 18.19
N SER A 245 16.17 4.43 18.21
CA SER A 245 17.14 5.00 17.24
C SER A 245 18.57 4.48 17.44
N GLY A 246 18.90 4.00 18.64
CA GLY A 246 20.21 3.43 18.95
C GLY A 246 20.41 1.98 18.49
N LEU A 247 19.37 1.33 17.96
CA LEU A 247 19.45 -0.06 17.49
C LEU A 247 20.08 -0.16 16.10
N SER A 248 20.83 -1.23 15.87
CA SER A 248 21.38 -1.54 14.54
C SER A 248 20.29 -1.83 13.50
N ILE A 249 19.18 -2.42 13.96
CA ILE A 249 17.98 -2.67 13.17
C ILE A 249 16.84 -1.90 13.83
N PRO A 250 16.30 -0.84 13.18
CA PRO A 250 15.18 -0.07 13.73
C PRO A 250 13.93 -0.94 13.83
N TYR A 251 12.98 -0.65 14.74
CA TYR A 251 11.68 -1.34 14.75
C TYR A 251 10.81 -0.93 13.57
N SER A 252 9.98 -1.84 13.05
CA SER A 252 8.86 -1.48 12.17
C SER A 252 7.64 -1.00 12.99
N PHE A 253 6.67 -0.36 12.34
CA PHE A 253 5.40 0.00 12.99
C PHE A 253 4.67 -1.23 13.54
N SER A 254 4.69 -2.35 12.81
CA SER A 254 4.13 -3.61 13.28
C SER A 254 4.83 -4.15 14.51
N ASP A 255 6.15 -3.95 14.64
CA ASP A 255 6.85 -4.35 15.86
C ASP A 255 6.37 -3.53 17.06
N LEU A 256 6.34 -2.20 16.93
CA LEU A 256 5.95 -1.31 18.03
C LEU A 256 4.49 -1.49 18.47
N ILE A 257 3.58 -1.69 17.52
CA ILE A 257 2.14 -1.73 17.79
C ILE A 257 1.64 -3.17 17.94
N GLN A 258 1.82 -3.99 16.91
CA GLN A 258 1.19 -5.33 16.86
C GLN A 258 1.93 -6.36 17.73
N ARG A 259 3.23 -6.17 17.98
CA ARG A 259 4.01 -7.03 18.88
C ARG A 259 4.11 -6.41 20.27
N VAL A 260 4.80 -5.29 20.42
CA VAL A 260 5.12 -4.72 21.74
C VAL A 260 3.87 -4.19 22.45
N ALA A 261 3.10 -3.28 21.84
CA ALA A 261 1.92 -2.71 22.52
C ALA A 261 0.88 -3.79 22.83
N LYS A 262 0.61 -4.69 21.88
CA LYS A 262 -0.34 -5.81 22.06
C LYS A 262 0.09 -6.76 23.19
N GLN A 263 1.36 -7.13 23.25
CA GLN A 263 1.88 -7.96 24.34
C GLN A 263 1.84 -7.23 25.69
N THR A 264 2.13 -5.92 25.69
CA THR A 264 2.01 -5.07 26.88
C THR A 264 0.58 -5.08 27.41
N LEU A 265 -0.42 -4.98 26.54
CA LEU A 265 -1.83 -5.08 26.91
C LEU A 265 -2.16 -6.44 27.52
N TYR A 266 -1.75 -7.54 26.89
CA TYR A 266 -1.99 -8.89 27.42
C TYR A 266 -1.35 -9.09 28.78
N ARG A 267 -0.10 -8.64 28.95
CA ARG A 267 0.63 -8.75 30.21
C ARG A 267 0.01 -7.88 31.31
N SER A 268 -0.51 -6.71 30.96
CA SER A 268 -1.23 -5.82 31.88
C SER A 268 -2.48 -6.51 32.44
N VAL A 269 -3.27 -7.14 31.57
CA VAL A 269 -4.48 -7.89 31.96
C VAL A 269 -4.13 -9.09 32.82
N GLU A 270 -3.12 -9.87 32.45
CA GLU A 270 -2.66 -11.05 33.20
C GLU A 270 -2.21 -10.68 34.62
N LEU A 271 -1.41 -9.63 34.75
CA LEU A 271 -0.88 -9.15 36.03
C LEU A 271 -1.88 -8.29 36.81
N LYS A 272 -3.07 -8.01 36.26
CA LYS A 272 -4.10 -7.14 36.83
C LYS A 272 -3.57 -5.74 37.18
N GLN A 273 -2.73 -5.18 36.31
CA GLN A 273 -2.16 -3.85 36.46
C GLN A 273 -2.49 -2.95 35.25
N PRO A 274 -2.39 -1.61 35.38
CA PRO A 274 -2.59 -0.72 34.25
C PRO A 274 -1.56 -0.93 33.13
N PHE A 275 -1.96 -0.68 31.88
CA PHE A 275 -1.01 -0.48 30.79
C PHE A 275 -0.15 0.74 31.12
N SER A 276 1.17 0.59 31.08
CA SER A 276 2.09 1.64 31.50
C SER A 276 3.31 1.72 30.60
N VAL A 277 3.92 2.91 30.55
CA VAL A 277 5.18 3.16 29.83
C VAL A 277 6.30 2.24 30.32
N HIS A 278 6.33 1.96 31.63
CA HIS A 278 7.32 1.07 32.23
C HIS A 278 7.23 -0.36 31.67
N LEU A 279 6.03 -0.96 31.70
CA LEU A 279 5.82 -2.32 31.19
C LEU A 279 6.04 -2.40 29.68
N TYR A 280 5.62 -1.37 28.94
CA TYR A 280 5.89 -1.28 27.50
C TYR A 280 7.40 -1.28 27.23
N THR A 281 8.17 -0.50 27.99
CA THR A 281 9.63 -0.42 27.83
C THR A 281 10.32 -1.75 28.13
N GLU A 282 9.86 -2.49 29.13
CA GLU A 282 10.38 -3.84 29.45
C GLU A 282 10.16 -4.82 28.29
N ILE A 283 8.95 -4.83 27.72
CA ILE A 283 8.60 -5.70 26.59
C ILE A 283 9.31 -5.25 25.31
N LEU A 284 9.43 -3.94 25.08
CA LEU A 284 10.18 -3.38 23.96
C LEU A 284 11.63 -3.88 23.99
N LYS A 285 12.31 -3.76 25.14
CA LYS A 285 13.71 -4.17 25.30
C LYS A 285 13.94 -5.67 25.16
N SER A 286 12.93 -6.49 25.42
CA SER A 286 13.00 -7.95 25.25
C SER A 286 12.52 -8.42 23.87
N THR A 287 11.95 -7.53 23.05
CA THR A 287 11.44 -7.86 21.72
C THR A 287 12.48 -7.51 20.67
N GLU A 288 12.98 -8.49 19.92
CA GLU A 288 13.86 -8.23 18.79
C GLU A 288 13.10 -7.63 17.60
N PRO A 289 13.62 -6.55 16.97
CA PRO A 289 13.09 -6.01 15.73
C PRO A 289 12.99 -7.07 14.63
N THR A 290 11.99 -6.96 13.77
CA THR A 290 11.92 -7.83 12.58
C THR A 290 13.16 -7.59 11.69
N PRO A 291 13.85 -8.61 11.15
CA PRO A 291 15.02 -8.41 10.29
C PRO A 291 14.75 -7.51 9.07
N LEU A 292 15.77 -6.82 8.55
CA LEU A 292 15.65 -6.02 7.32
C LEU A 292 15.51 -6.91 6.08
N LEU A 293 14.83 -6.41 5.04
CA LEU A 293 14.78 -7.08 3.75
C LEU A 293 16.19 -7.12 3.13
N GLY A 294 16.79 -8.31 3.07
CA GLY A 294 18.11 -8.54 2.47
C GLY A 294 19.19 -9.07 3.42
N GLU A 295 18.92 -9.15 4.74
CA GLU A 295 19.86 -9.73 5.71
C GLU A 295 19.81 -11.27 5.81
N HIS A 296 18.97 -11.94 5.03
CA HIS A 296 19.15 -13.35 4.76
C HIS A 296 20.41 -13.53 3.90
N LYS A 297 21.58 -13.57 4.58
CA LYS A 297 22.76 -14.19 4.02
C LYS A 297 22.34 -15.56 3.52
N ILE A 298 22.51 -15.75 2.22
CA ILE A 298 22.56 -17.06 1.60
C ILE A 298 23.70 -17.79 2.32
N ASN A 299 23.35 -18.67 3.26
CA ASN A 299 24.27 -19.68 3.76
C ASN A 299 24.25 -20.86 2.79
#